data_AF-A0A7Y1YAV3-F1
#
_entry.id   AF-A0A7Y1YAV3-F1
#
_cell.length_a   1.000
_cell.length_b   1.000
_cell.length_c   1.000
_cell.angle_alpha   90.00
_cell.angle_beta   90.00
_cell.angle_gamma   90.00
#
_symmetry.space_group_name_H-M   'P 1'
#
loop_
_entity.id
_entity.type
_entity.pdbx_description
1 polymer ?
#
loop_
_entity_poly.entity_id
_entity_poly.type
_entity_poly.pdbx_seq_one_letter_code
_entity_poly.pdbx_strand_id
1 'polypeptide(L)'
;MEGQLDPTRIAAQQLGRMRGMTRYYHERFFSDIRTSTLGAMILFLVGWWGIDEAFLLIPAIALLGATMTAFDASYLIFARHYAAKLEGDLNEAMGQEVLLAARLEDSYLFPLNETKLVTASFSPFSWFSYMTVFFTALGIITFGFGLALGLPVLTDHGSVWLAWYLTLLAVMTWSALFVGWWWFVSGAGEKRLSDILEA
;
A
#
# COMPACT_ATOMS: atom_id res chain seq x y z
N MET A 1 14.99 -40.46 20.81
CA MET A 1 13.86 -40.14 19.93
C MET A 1 14.00 -38.67 19.58
N GLU A 2 14.66 -38.38 18.45
CA GLU A 2 14.87 -37.01 17.96
C GLU A 2 13.53 -36.30 17.80
N GLY A 3 13.49 -35.04 18.23
CA GLY A 3 12.30 -34.21 18.24
C GLY A 3 11.80 -33.94 16.83
N GLN A 4 10.93 -34.82 16.34
CA GLN A 4 10.15 -34.60 15.13
C GLN A 4 9.26 -33.38 15.39
N LEU A 5 9.58 -32.27 14.74
CA LEU A 5 8.79 -31.05 14.87
C LEU A 5 7.38 -31.34 14.35
N ASP A 6 6.40 -31.26 15.25
CA ASP A 6 4.99 -31.39 14.91
C ASP A 6 4.60 -30.33 13.85
N PRO A 7 4.23 -30.73 12.62
CA PRO A 7 3.88 -29.80 11.54
C PRO A 7 2.79 -28.81 11.95
N THR A 8 1.81 -29.24 12.75
CA THR A 8 0.72 -28.40 13.26
C THR A 8 1.26 -27.32 14.19
N ARG A 9 2.25 -27.65 15.04
CA ARG A 9 2.92 -26.69 15.90
C ARG A 9 3.73 -25.66 15.11
N ILE A 10 4.41 -26.09 14.05
CA ILE A 10 5.15 -25.17 13.15
C ILE A 10 4.17 -24.21 12.48
N ALA A 11 3.07 -24.73 11.92
CA ALA A 11 2.04 -23.94 11.25
C ALA A 11 1.41 -22.91 12.21
N ALA A 12 1.09 -23.29 13.45
CA ALA A 12 0.58 -22.37 14.45
C ALA A 12 1.58 -21.23 14.79
N GLN A 13 2.88 -21.55 14.88
CA GLN A 13 3.92 -20.53 15.08
C GLN A 13 4.10 -19.62 13.87
N GLN A 14 3.98 -20.15 12.65
CA GLN A 14 4.00 -19.35 11.43
C GLN A 14 2.77 -18.43 11.36
N LEU A 15 1.59 -18.94 11.73
CA LEU A 15 0.36 -18.15 11.77
C LEU A 15 0.50 -16.97 12.73
N GLY A 16 1.02 -17.20 13.95
CA GLY A 16 1.30 -16.13 14.90
C GLY A 16 2.26 -15.06 14.34
N ARG A 17 3.29 -15.48 13.58
CA ARG A 17 4.21 -14.55 12.90
C ARG A 17 3.51 -13.76 11.79
N MET A 18 2.65 -14.40 10.99
CA MET A 18 1.91 -13.71 9.93
C MET A 18 0.91 -12.71 10.51
N ARG A 19 0.21 -13.06 11.60
CA ARG A 19 -0.68 -12.13 12.32
C ARG A 19 0.10 -10.94 12.90
N GLY A 20 1.29 -11.17 13.43
CA GLY A 20 2.21 -10.11 13.87
C GLY A 20 2.64 -9.20 12.72
N MET A 21 2.96 -9.78 11.56
CA MET A 21 3.31 -9.03 10.35
C MET A 21 2.14 -8.17 9.85
N THR A 22 0.93 -8.71 9.81
CA THR A 22 -0.31 -7.99 9.47
C THR A 22 -0.50 -6.75 10.34
N ARG A 23 -0.31 -6.88 11.66
CA ARG A 23 -0.38 -5.75 12.60
C ARG A 23 0.70 -4.71 12.32
N TYR A 24 1.96 -5.16 12.18
CA TYR A 24 3.09 -4.26 11.97
C TYR A 24 2.94 -3.42 10.70
N TYR A 25 2.57 -4.04 9.57
CA TYR A 25 2.40 -3.31 8.32
C TYR A 25 1.13 -2.46 8.28
N HIS A 26 0.08 -2.81 9.03
CA HIS A 26 -1.04 -1.88 9.25
C HIS A 26 -0.60 -0.61 9.99
N GLU A 27 0.13 -0.76 11.09
CA GLU A 27 0.63 0.38 11.88
C GLU A 27 1.57 1.26 11.04
N ARG A 28 2.43 0.62 10.24
CA ARG A 28 3.36 1.30 9.32
C ARG A 28 2.63 2.05 8.21
N PHE A 29 1.65 1.42 7.55
CA PHE A 29 0.83 2.04 6.50
C PHE A 29 0.21 3.37 6.98
N PHE A 30 -0.43 3.38 8.16
CA PHE A 30 -1.01 4.61 8.71
C PHE A 30 0.05 5.62 9.15
N SER A 31 1.21 5.16 9.63
CA SER A 31 2.34 6.03 9.95
C SER A 31 2.87 6.73 8.71
N ASP A 32 2.98 6.03 7.59
CA ASP A 32 3.49 6.57 6.32
C ASP A 32 2.49 7.54 5.69
N ILE A 33 1.18 7.25 5.77
CA ILE A 33 0.12 8.22 5.41
C ILE A 33 0.26 9.49 6.26
N ARG A 34 0.36 9.36 7.58
CA ARG A 34 0.49 10.51 8.48
C ARG A 34 1.74 11.32 8.17
N THR A 35 2.88 10.64 7.97
CA THR A 35 4.17 11.29 7.73
C THR A 35 4.17 12.04 6.40
N SER A 36 3.69 11.41 5.33
CA SER A 36 3.58 12.06 4.01
C SER A 36 2.58 13.22 4.01
N THR A 37 1.44 13.06 4.68
CA THR A 37 0.43 14.13 4.83
C THR A 37 1.00 15.33 5.59
N LEU A 38 1.63 15.10 6.75
CA LEU A 38 2.26 16.17 7.53
C LEU A 38 3.39 16.84 6.76
N GLY A 39 4.21 16.06 6.04
CA GLY A 39 5.27 16.57 5.18
C GLY A 39 4.72 17.50 4.10
N ALA A 40 3.66 17.09 3.39
CA ALA A 40 3.00 17.93 2.40
C ALA A 40 2.40 19.19 3.02
N MET A 41 1.73 19.09 4.17
CA MET A 41 1.18 20.25 4.89
C MET A 41 2.27 21.25 5.29
N ILE A 42 3.40 20.76 5.81
CA ILE A 42 4.55 21.62 6.16
C ILE A 42 5.08 22.33 4.91
N LEU A 43 5.24 21.62 3.79
CA LEU A 43 5.71 22.22 2.54
C LEU A 43 4.74 23.28 2.01
N PHE A 44 3.43 23.04 2.09
CA PHE A 44 2.43 24.06 1.75
C PHE A 44 2.57 25.30 2.64
N LEU A 45 2.68 25.12 3.95
CA LEU A 45 2.85 26.23 4.90
C LEU A 45 4.13 27.02 4.62
N VAL A 46 5.25 26.33 4.37
CA VAL A 46 6.54 26.96 4.03
C VAL A 46 6.46 27.72 2.72
N GLY A 47 5.80 27.15 1.70
CA GLY A 47 5.53 27.83 0.44
C GLY A 47 4.78 29.13 0.64
N TRP A 48 3.66 29.09 1.36
CA TRP A 48 2.89 30.30 1.67
C TRP A 48 3.59 31.28 2.62
N TRP A 49 4.64 30.84 3.31
CA TRP A 49 5.49 31.72 4.14
C TRP A 49 6.56 32.46 3.32
N GLY A 50 6.55 32.31 1.99
CA GLY A 50 7.42 33.06 1.07
C GLY A 50 8.63 32.28 0.55
N ILE A 51 8.62 30.95 0.65
CA ILE A 51 9.62 30.08 0.01
C ILE A 51 8.89 29.24 -1.05
N ASP A 52 8.53 29.85 -2.17
CA ASP A 52 7.68 29.24 -3.20
C ASP A 52 8.31 27.95 -3.78
N GLU A 53 9.63 27.81 -3.76
CA GLU A 53 10.34 26.58 -4.16
C GLU A 53 9.89 25.34 -3.37
N ALA A 54 9.35 25.52 -2.15
CA ALA A 54 8.82 24.42 -1.35
C ALA A 54 7.66 23.68 -2.06
N PHE A 55 6.87 24.37 -2.88
CA PHE A 55 5.79 23.75 -3.64
C PHE A 55 6.30 22.70 -4.64
N LEU A 56 7.54 22.83 -5.14
CA LEU A 56 8.16 21.87 -6.06
C LEU A 56 8.43 20.50 -5.43
N LEU A 57 8.51 20.43 -4.10
CA LEU A 57 8.75 19.17 -3.40
C LEU A 57 7.45 18.39 -3.13
N ILE A 58 6.30 19.06 -3.17
CA ILE A 58 5.00 18.47 -2.80
C ILE A 58 4.61 17.32 -3.74
N PRO A 59 4.70 17.43 -5.08
CA PRO A 59 4.39 16.32 -5.97
C PRO A 59 5.27 15.08 -5.70
N ALA A 60 6.55 15.28 -5.42
CA ALA A 60 7.46 14.19 -5.09
C ALA A 60 7.10 13.51 -3.76
N ILE A 61 6.78 14.28 -2.72
CA ILE A 61 6.34 13.74 -1.42
C ILE A 61 5.01 13.00 -1.53
N ALA A 62 4.04 13.54 -2.28
CA ALA A 62 2.76 12.88 -2.51
C ALA A 62 2.95 11.53 -3.22
N LEU A 63 3.81 11.49 -4.25
CA LEU A 63 4.10 10.27 -4.98
C LEU A 63 4.87 9.24 -4.13
N LEU A 64 5.86 9.69 -3.35
CA LEU A 64 6.59 8.82 -2.41
C LEU A 64 5.67 8.26 -1.32
N GLY A 65 4.76 9.07 -0.78
CA GLY A 65 3.76 8.60 0.16
C GLY A 65 2.87 7.51 -0.45
N ALA A 66 2.41 7.70 -1.68
CA ALA A 66 1.61 6.71 -2.40
C ALA A 66 2.38 5.40 -2.66
N THR A 67 3.66 5.47 -3.04
CA THR A 67 4.45 4.26 -3.31
C THR A 67 4.84 3.52 -2.03
N MET A 68 5.17 4.22 -0.93
CA MET A 68 5.46 3.58 0.36
C MET A 68 4.23 2.89 0.95
N THR A 69 3.07 3.55 0.90
CA THR A 69 1.82 2.96 1.37
C THR A 69 1.39 1.76 0.52
N ALA A 70 1.60 1.81 -0.80
CA ALA A 70 1.41 0.64 -1.66
C ALA A 70 2.39 -0.51 -1.31
N PHE A 71 3.64 -0.19 -1.00
CA PHE A 71 4.61 -1.19 -0.55
C PHE A 71 4.19 -1.86 0.77
N ASP A 72 3.78 -1.10 1.77
CA ASP A 72 3.26 -1.66 3.03
C ASP A 72 2.02 -2.53 2.81
N ALA A 73 1.10 -2.09 1.95
CA ALA A 73 -0.07 -2.85 1.58
C ALA A 73 0.28 -4.18 0.89
N SER A 74 1.37 -4.24 0.11
CA SER A 74 1.82 -5.48 -0.52
C SER A 74 2.22 -6.54 0.52
N TYR A 75 2.88 -6.14 1.61
CA TYR A 75 3.21 -7.04 2.72
C TYR A 75 1.98 -7.44 3.52
N LEU A 76 1.02 -6.53 3.68
CA LEU A 76 -0.24 -6.84 4.31
C LEU A 76 -0.99 -7.93 3.54
N ILE A 77 -1.09 -7.82 2.22
CA ILE A 77 -1.72 -8.81 1.35
C ILE A 77 -0.99 -10.15 1.44
N PHE A 78 0.35 -10.14 1.36
CA PHE A 78 1.18 -11.33 1.55
C PHE A 78 0.89 -12.05 2.88
N ALA A 79 0.94 -11.31 4.00
CA ALA A 79 0.75 -11.89 5.32
C ALA A 79 -0.66 -12.46 5.51
N ARG A 80 -1.68 -11.79 4.96
CA ARG A 80 -3.08 -12.25 5.01
C ARG A 80 -3.30 -13.52 4.18
N HIS A 81 -2.76 -13.59 2.96
CA HIS A 81 -2.81 -14.80 2.13
C HIS A 81 -2.17 -16.00 2.83
N TYR A 82 -0.97 -15.81 3.38
CA TYR A 82 -0.29 -16.91 4.06
C TYR A 82 -0.99 -17.30 5.37
N ALA A 83 -1.49 -16.33 6.14
CA ALA A 83 -2.30 -16.61 7.33
C ALA A 83 -3.58 -17.39 6.99
N ALA A 84 -4.26 -17.05 5.88
CA ALA A 84 -5.46 -17.74 5.43
C ALA A 84 -5.17 -19.22 5.10
N LYS A 85 -4.08 -19.49 4.38
CA LYS A 85 -3.64 -20.86 4.09
C LYS A 85 -3.36 -21.65 5.37
N LEU A 86 -2.57 -21.08 6.29
CA LEU A 86 -2.24 -21.73 7.56
C LEU A 86 -3.47 -21.99 8.45
N GLU A 87 -4.43 -21.07 8.49
CA GLU A 87 -5.69 -21.28 9.23
C GLU A 87 -6.53 -22.40 8.62
N GLY A 88 -6.60 -22.48 7.29
CA GLY A 88 -7.25 -23.58 6.58
C GLY A 88 -6.65 -24.93 6.94
N ASP A 89 -5.32 -25.06 6.81
CA ASP A 89 -4.61 -26.32 7.06
C ASP A 89 -4.73 -26.76 8.54
N LEU A 90 -4.69 -25.80 9.48
CA LEU A 90 -4.88 -26.08 10.91
C LEU A 90 -6.32 -26.51 11.25
N ASN A 91 -7.33 -25.84 10.68
CA ASN A 91 -8.72 -26.22 10.88
C ASN A 91 -9.01 -27.61 10.31
N GLU A 92 -8.45 -27.93 9.13
CA GLU A 92 -8.55 -29.27 8.53
C GLU A 92 -7.93 -30.33 9.43
N ALA A 93 -6.72 -30.09 9.95
CA ALA A 93 -6.05 -31.00 10.88
C ALA A 93 -6.83 -31.22 12.19
N MET A 94 -7.57 -30.21 12.67
CA MET A 94 -8.44 -30.32 13.84
C MET A 94 -9.79 -30.98 13.55
N GLY A 95 -10.21 -31.08 12.28
CA GLY A 95 -11.54 -31.53 11.87
C GLY A 95 -12.67 -30.58 12.29
N GLN A 96 -12.34 -29.33 12.66
CA GLN A 96 -13.29 -28.32 13.11
C GLN A 96 -12.80 -26.92 12.76
N GLU A 97 -13.75 -26.03 12.47
CA GLU A 97 -13.46 -24.67 12.03
C GLU A 97 -13.38 -23.70 13.22
N VAL A 98 -12.21 -23.66 13.86
CA VAL A 98 -11.98 -22.86 15.09
C VAL A 98 -11.28 -21.54 14.77
N LEU A 99 -10.35 -21.54 13.83
CA LEU A 99 -9.59 -20.35 13.42
C LEU A 99 -10.36 -19.61 12.32
N LEU A 100 -11.00 -18.49 12.69
CA LEU A 100 -11.90 -17.75 11.79
C LEU A 100 -11.36 -16.41 11.31
N ALA A 101 -10.18 -15.99 11.79
CA ALA A 101 -9.71 -14.62 11.62
C ALA A 101 -9.52 -14.25 10.15
N ALA A 102 -8.98 -15.14 9.31
CA ALA A 102 -8.82 -14.89 7.88
C ALA A 102 -10.15 -14.61 7.18
N ARG A 103 -11.20 -15.41 7.48
CA ARG A 103 -12.54 -15.20 6.91
C ARG A 103 -13.17 -13.89 7.38
N LEU A 104 -13.01 -13.56 8.67
CA LEU A 104 -13.50 -12.30 9.23
C LEU A 104 -12.81 -11.11 8.58
N GLU A 105 -11.50 -11.15 8.42
CA GLU A 105 -10.73 -10.09 7.76
C GLU A 105 -11.09 -9.96 6.27
N ASP A 106 -11.28 -11.08 5.57
CA ASP A 106 -11.69 -11.09 4.16
C ASP A 106 -13.04 -10.38 3.96
N SER A 107 -14.01 -10.68 4.83
CA SER A 107 -15.34 -10.07 4.80
C SER A 107 -15.36 -8.63 5.31
N TYR A 108 -14.58 -8.29 6.34
CA TYR A 108 -14.63 -6.98 7.01
C TYR A 108 -13.68 -5.95 6.39
N LEU A 109 -12.46 -6.36 6.02
CA LEU A 109 -11.44 -5.45 5.50
C LEU A 109 -11.51 -5.37 3.98
N PHE A 110 -11.15 -6.43 3.28
CA PHE A 110 -11.27 -6.53 1.82
C PHE A 110 -10.96 -7.95 1.37
N PRO A 111 -11.60 -8.41 0.28
CA PRO A 111 -11.40 -9.74 -0.29
C PRO A 111 -9.98 -9.92 -0.85
N LEU A 112 -9.37 -11.04 -0.51
CA LEU A 112 -8.00 -11.38 -0.91
C LEU A 112 -7.88 -11.83 -2.36
N ASN A 113 -8.91 -12.44 -2.94
CA ASN A 113 -8.87 -13.08 -4.26
C ASN A 113 -9.58 -12.29 -5.37
N GLU A 114 -10.05 -11.08 -5.06
CA GLU A 114 -10.75 -10.23 -6.02
C GLU A 114 -9.88 -9.08 -6.50
N THR A 115 -10.17 -8.60 -7.70
CA THR A 115 -9.51 -7.43 -8.30
C THR A 115 -9.69 -6.19 -7.42
N LYS A 116 -8.58 -5.52 -7.13
CA LYS A 116 -8.55 -4.36 -6.24
C LYS A 116 -7.45 -3.38 -6.64
N LEU A 117 -7.66 -2.11 -6.32
CA LEU A 117 -6.62 -1.09 -6.42
C LEU A 117 -5.87 -1.02 -5.08
N VAL A 118 -4.69 -1.63 -5.02
CA VAL A 118 -3.91 -1.83 -3.79
C VAL A 118 -4.73 -2.64 -2.78
N THR A 119 -5.54 -1.98 -1.95
CA THR A 119 -6.41 -2.57 -0.93
C THR A 119 -7.88 -2.20 -1.13
N ALA A 120 -8.19 -1.34 -2.10
CA ALA A 120 -9.57 -0.97 -2.42
C ALA A 120 -10.22 -2.02 -3.31
N SER A 121 -11.03 -2.89 -2.71
CA SER A 121 -11.97 -3.72 -3.46
C SER A 121 -13.12 -2.87 -4.01
N PHE A 122 -13.52 -3.18 -5.25
CA PHE A 122 -14.63 -2.54 -5.94
C PHE A 122 -15.99 -3.13 -5.54
N SER A 123 -16.04 -4.38 -5.05
CA SER A 123 -17.26 -5.04 -4.58
C SER A 123 -16.92 -6.38 -3.91
N PRO A 124 -17.16 -6.58 -2.60
CA PRO A 124 -17.82 -5.66 -1.68
C PRO A 124 -16.95 -4.46 -1.30
N PHE A 125 -17.58 -3.28 -1.28
CA PHE A 125 -16.92 -2.06 -0.84
C PHE A 125 -16.93 -1.98 0.68
N SER A 126 -15.75 -1.84 1.29
CA SER A 126 -15.58 -1.78 2.75
C SER A 126 -15.14 -0.40 3.22
N TRP A 127 -15.09 -0.22 4.55
CA TRP A 127 -14.45 0.96 5.13
C TRP A 127 -12.97 1.07 4.73
N PHE A 128 -12.27 -0.06 4.60
CA PHE A 128 -10.88 -0.07 4.16
C PHE A 128 -10.74 0.40 2.70
N SER A 129 -11.66 -0.02 1.82
CA SER A 129 -11.74 0.49 0.45
C SER A 129 -11.99 1.99 0.42
N TYR A 130 -12.93 2.49 1.24
CA TYR A 130 -13.19 3.93 1.36
C TYR A 130 -11.94 4.71 1.76
N MET A 131 -11.26 4.28 2.83
CA MET A 131 -10.04 4.98 3.29
C MET A 131 -8.95 4.96 2.23
N THR A 132 -8.78 3.85 1.52
CA THR A 132 -7.80 3.73 0.43
C THR A 132 -8.11 4.72 -0.70
N VAL A 133 -9.37 4.80 -1.14
CA VAL A 133 -9.81 5.76 -2.17
C VAL A 133 -9.66 7.20 -1.69
N PHE A 134 -10.05 7.48 -0.44
CA PHE A 134 -9.97 8.80 0.16
C PHE A 134 -8.53 9.33 0.19
N PHE A 135 -7.58 8.53 0.70
CA PHE A 135 -6.17 8.95 0.74
C PHE A 135 -5.54 9.01 -0.65
N THR A 136 -5.97 8.15 -1.58
CA THR A 136 -5.53 8.24 -2.99
C THR A 136 -6.00 9.55 -3.61
N ALA A 137 -7.27 9.93 -3.43
CA ALA A 137 -7.81 11.19 -3.92
C ALA A 137 -7.10 12.39 -3.27
N LEU A 138 -6.86 12.34 -1.96
CA LEU A 138 -6.10 13.37 -1.24
C LEU A 138 -4.68 13.52 -1.79
N GLY A 139 -4.00 12.41 -2.09
CA GLY A 139 -2.68 12.40 -2.71
C GLY A 139 -2.69 13.03 -4.10
N ILE A 140 -3.67 12.70 -4.95
CA ILE A 140 -3.83 13.29 -6.29
C ILE A 140 -4.05 14.80 -6.20
N ILE A 141 -4.94 15.24 -5.31
CA ILE A 141 -5.20 16.68 -5.08
C ILE A 141 -3.91 17.37 -4.61
N THR A 142 -3.24 16.81 -3.61
CA THR A 142 -1.98 17.34 -3.06
C THR A 142 -0.91 17.48 -4.14
N PHE A 143 -0.73 16.43 -4.97
CA PHE A 143 0.18 16.44 -6.10
C PHE A 143 -0.17 17.56 -7.10
N GLY A 144 -1.44 17.64 -7.50
CA GLY A 144 -1.90 18.63 -8.48
C GLY A 144 -1.74 20.07 -7.99
N PHE A 145 -2.10 20.34 -6.73
CA PHE A 145 -1.94 21.66 -6.13
C PHE A 145 -0.47 22.05 -5.97
N GLY A 146 0.38 21.13 -5.49
CA GLY A 146 1.82 21.36 -5.39
C GLY A 146 2.44 21.69 -6.75
N LEU A 147 2.06 20.94 -7.78
CA LEU A 147 2.52 21.19 -9.15
C LEU A 147 2.04 22.55 -9.67
N ALA A 148 0.75 22.87 -9.50
CA ALA A 148 0.18 24.13 -9.98
C ALA A 148 0.84 25.36 -9.32
N LEU A 149 1.14 25.29 -8.03
CA LEU A 149 1.80 26.37 -7.29
C LEU A 149 3.31 26.43 -7.55
N GLY A 150 3.96 25.29 -7.81
CA GLY A 150 5.40 25.24 -8.07
C GLY A 150 5.80 25.59 -9.51
N LEU A 151 4.93 25.34 -10.50
CA LEU A 151 5.24 25.59 -11.91
C LEU A 151 5.70 27.04 -12.22
N PRO A 152 5.03 28.09 -11.70
CA PRO A 152 5.47 29.47 -11.90
C PRO A 152 6.92 29.74 -11.48
N VAL A 153 7.36 29.12 -10.38
CA VAL A 153 8.74 29.25 -9.87
C VAL A 153 9.77 28.76 -10.91
N LEU A 154 9.48 27.64 -11.57
CA LEU A 154 10.37 27.08 -12.58
C LEU A 154 10.32 27.82 -13.91
N THR A 155 9.16 28.38 -14.28
CA THR A 155 9.06 29.20 -15.50
C THR A 155 9.96 30.43 -15.41
N ASP A 156 10.07 31.03 -14.23
CA ASP A 156 10.92 32.21 -13.99
C ASP A 156 12.42 31.88 -14.07
N HIS A 157 12.80 30.65 -13.74
CA HIS A 157 14.18 30.16 -13.86
C HIS A 157 14.56 29.68 -15.27
N GLY A 158 13.59 29.57 -16.19
CA GLY A 158 13.81 29.26 -17.60
C GLY A 158 13.37 27.85 -18.03
N SER A 159 13.14 27.69 -19.33
CA SER A 159 12.50 26.51 -19.92
C SER A 159 13.26 25.19 -19.74
N VAL A 160 14.58 25.24 -19.59
CA VAL A 160 15.41 24.04 -19.40
C VAL A 160 15.15 23.40 -18.03
N TRP A 161 15.07 24.19 -16.96
CA TRP A 161 14.81 23.68 -15.61
C TRP A 161 13.39 23.13 -15.47
N LEU A 162 12.42 23.82 -16.07
CA LEU A 162 11.05 23.32 -16.19
C LEU A 162 11.00 21.95 -16.89
N ALA A 163 11.69 21.80 -18.03
CA ALA A 163 11.72 20.56 -18.78
C ALA A 163 12.34 19.41 -17.98
N TRP A 164 13.44 19.66 -17.26
CA TRP A 164 14.07 18.66 -16.40
C TRP A 164 13.16 18.21 -15.26
N TYR A 165 12.56 19.16 -14.56
CA TYR A 165 11.66 18.88 -13.44
C TYR A 165 10.45 18.04 -13.89
N LEU A 166 9.77 18.46 -14.98
CA LEU A 166 8.63 17.74 -15.51
C LEU A 166 8.99 16.35 -16.01
N THR A 167 10.18 16.20 -16.63
CA THR A 167 10.67 14.89 -17.09
C THR A 167 10.91 13.96 -15.90
N LEU A 168 11.58 14.43 -14.85
CA LEU A 168 11.81 13.64 -13.64
C LEU A 168 10.49 13.23 -12.99
N LEU A 169 9.57 14.18 -12.80
CA LEU A 169 8.27 13.93 -12.19
C LEU A 169 7.44 12.95 -13.03
N ALA A 170 7.47 13.07 -14.36
CA ALA A 170 6.81 12.14 -15.27
C ALA A 170 7.39 10.73 -15.17
N VAL A 171 8.71 10.57 -15.17
CA VAL A 171 9.38 9.26 -15.03
C VAL A 171 8.99 8.60 -13.71
N MET A 172 9.02 9.34 -12.60
CA MET A 172 8.61 8.82 -11.30
C MET A 172 7.13 8.43 -11.30
N THR A 173 6.25 9.29 -11.83
CA THR A 173 4.80 9.05 -11.83
C THR A 173 4.44 7.84 -12.69
N TRP A 174 4.97 7.76 -13.91
CA TRP A 174 4.69 6.65 -14.82
C TRP A 174 5.26 5.32 -14.34
N SER A 175 6.46 5.32 -13.74
CA SER A 175 7.01 4.10 -13.16
C SER A 175 6.15 3.59 -12.00
N ALA A 176 5.72 4.48 -11.09
CA ALA A 176 4.84 4.13 -9.98
C ALA A 176 3.47 3.59 -10.47
N LEU A 177 2.85 4.27 -11.45
CA LEU A 177 1.56 3.85 -12.00
C LEU A 177 1.66 2.51 -12.74
N PHE A 178 2.69 2.33 -13.57
CA PHE A 178 2.86 1.09 -14.33
C PHE A 178 3.10 -0.10 -13.41
N VAL A 179 4.01 0.05 -12.44
CA VAL A 179 4.32 -1.01 -11.48
C VAL A 179 3.12 -1.29 -10.57
N GLY A 180 2.45 -0.24 -10.06
CA GLY A 180 1.25 -0.39 -9.23
C GLY A 180 0.11 -1.08 -9.97
N TRP A 181 -0.15 -0.69 -11.21
CA TRP A 181 -1.15 -1.33 -12.06
C TRP A 181 -0.82 -2.81 -12.31
N TRP A 182 0.41 -3.10 -12.73
CA TRP A 182 0.87 -4.47 -12.98
C TRP A 182 0.81 -5.33 -11.71
N TRP A 183 1.16 -4.77 -10.56
CA TRP A 183 1.25 -5.55 -9.34
C TRP A 183 -0.13 -5.84 -8.74
N PHE A 184 -0.96 -4.81 -8.58
CA PHE A 184 -2.24 -4.90 -7.86
C PHE A 184 -3.44 -5.12 -8.79
N VAL A 185 -3.53 -4.38 -9.90
CA VAL A 185 -4.75 -4.40 -10.73
C VAL A 185 -4.77 -5.59 -11.68
N SER A 186 -3.65 -5.92 -12.33
CA SER A 186 -3.59 -7.15 -13.14
C SER A 186 -3.38 -8.42 -12.31
N GLY A 187 -3.27 -8.30 -10.98
CA GLY A 187 -3.19 -9.43 -10.05
C GLY A 187 -1.85 -10.17 -10.07
N ALA A 188 -0.78 -9.61 -10.65
CA ALA A 188 0.49 -10.32 -10.76
C ALA A 188 1.12 -10.68 -9.41
N GLY A 189 0.94 -9.83 -8.38
CA GLY A 189 1.41 -10.11 -7.03
C GLY A 189 0.71 -11.31 -6.40
N GLU A 190 -0.62 -11.33 -6.45
CA GLU A 190 -1.45 -12.39 -5.86
C GLU A 190 -1.32 -13.71 -6.61
N LYS A 191 -1.23 -13.67 -7.94
CA LYS A 191 -0.99 -14.87 -8.75
C LYS A 191 0.28 -15.60 -8.31
N ARG A 192 1.38 -14.87 -8.06
CA ARG A 192 2.64 -15.45 -7.57
C ARG A 192 2.50 -16.13 -6.21
N LEU A 193 1.57 -15.66 -5.37
CA LEU A 193 1.29 -16.29 -4.07
C LEU A 193 0.45 -17.55 -4.27
N SER A 194 -0.62 -17.47 -5.07
CA SER A 194 -1.48 -18.61 -5.42
C SER A 194 -0.67 -19.77 -5.98
N ASP A 195 0.23 -19.50 -6.93
CA ASP A 195 1.09 -20.49 -7.58
C ASP A 195 1.95 -21.29 -6.58
N ILE A 196 2.24 -20.75 -5.39
CA ILE A 196 3.01 -21.43 -4.34
C ILE A 196 2.10 -22.07 -3.29
N LEU A 197 1.01 -21.39 -2.90
CA LEU A 197 0.11 -21.86 -1.83
C LEU A 197 -0.80 -23.02 -2.28
N GLU A 198 -1.03 -23.16 -3.59
CA GLU A 198 -1.86 -24.19 -4.20
C GLU A 198 -1.06 -25.33 -4.86
N ALA A 199 0.27 -25.23 -4.88
CA ALA A 199 1.18 -26.24 -5.41
C ALA A 199 1.40 -27.42 -4.44
#